data_AF-A0A534BEP1-F1
#
_entry.id   AF-A0A534BEP1-F1
#
_cell.length_a   1.000
_cell.length_b   1.000
_cell.length_c   1.000
_cell.angle_alpha   90.00
_cell.angle_beta   90.00
_cell.angle_gamma   90.00
#
_symmetry.space_group_name_H-M   'P 1'
#
loop_
_entity.id
_entity.type
_entity.pdbx_description
1 polymer ?
#
loop_
_entity_poly.entity_id
_entity_poly.type
_entity_poly.pdbx_seq_one_letter_code
_entity_poly.pdbx_strand_id
1 'polypeptide(L)' 'HGVTILRPPRDGHMAFVRSPDNISIELLQQGASLAPAEPWKSMPNTGSW' A
#
# COMPACT_ATOMS: atom_id res chain seq x y z
N HIS A 1 14.10 9.60 2.52
CA HIS A 1 12.89 10.15 1.87
C HIS A 1 11.74 9.20 2.17
N GLY A 2 10.58 9.69 2.62
CA GLY A 2 9.43 8.86 2.99
C GLY A 2 8.35 8.88 1.91
N VAL A 3 7.67 7.75 1.69
CA VAL A 3 6.50 7.63 0.81
C VAL A 3 5.29 7.23 1.65
N THR A 4 4.21 7.99 1.58
CA THR A 4 2.97 7.67 2.30
C THR A 4 2.20 6.57 1.56
N ILE A 5 1.81 5.54 2.30
CA ILE A 5 0.94 4.47 1.82
C ILE A 5 -0.51 4.90 1.97
N LEU A 6 -1.21 5.05 0.85
CA LEU A 6 -2.62 5.44 0.80
C LEU A 6 -3.53 4.26 1.12
N ARG A 7 -3.16 3.05 0.67
CA ARG A 7 -3.80 1.78 1.04
C ARG A 7 -2.73 0.75 1.38
N PRO A 8 -2.69 0.23 2.62
CA PRO A 8 -1.75 -0.80 2.99
C PRO A 8 -2.16 -2.17 2.42
N PRO A 9 -1.20 -3.08 2.20
CA PRO A 9 -1.45 -4.44 1.70
C PRO A 9 -1.97 -5.33 2.83
N ARG A 10 -3.22 -5.11 3.26
CA ARG A 10 -3.85 -5.89 4.35
C ARG A 10 -3.95 -7.38 4.05
N ASP A 11 -4.03 -7.72 2.76
CA ASP A 11 -4.07 -9.07 2.21
C ASP A 11 -2.69 -9.61 1.81
N GLY A 12 -1.63 -8.83 2.02
CA GLY A 12 -0.26 -9.18 1.64
C GLY A 12 0.01 -9.17 0.13
N HIS A 13 -0.86 -8.55 -0.68
CA HIS A 13 -0.70 -8.52 -2.14
C HIS A 13 -0.54 -7.11 -2.71
N MET A 14 -1.48 -6.20 -2.43
CA MET A 14 -1.57 -4.92 -3.14
C MET A 14 -1.52 -3.71 -2.21
N ALA A 15 -0.63 -2.76 -2.51
CA ALA A 15 -0.55 -1.45 -1.87
C ALA A 15 -0.68 -0.32 -2.88
N PHE A 16 -1.06 0.87 -2.42
CA PHE A 16 -1.07 2.07 -3.25
C PHE A 16 -0.27 3.20 -2.61
N VAL A 17 0.44 3.92 -3.47
CA VAL A 17 1.13 5.18 -3.14
C VAL A 17 0.83 6.21 -4.23
N ARG A 18 1.17 7.46 -3.97
CA ARG A 18 1.04 8.56 -4.93
C ARG A 18 2.37 9.29 -5.04
N SER A 19 2.82 9.53 -6.27
CA SER A 19 4.04 10.30 -6.52
C SER A 19 3.83 11.79 -6.23
N PRO A 20 4.90 12.59 -6.06
CA PRO A 20 4.81 14.04 -5.98
C PRO A 20 4.13 14.67 -7.21
N ASP A 21 4.26 14.03 -8.37
CA ASP A 21 3.63 14.46 -9.63
C ASP A 21 2.15 14.01 -9.75
N ASN A 22 1.55 13.59 -8.62
CA ASN A 22 0.15 13.24 -8.51
C ASN A 22 -0.26 11.97 -9.28
N ILE A 23 0.71 11.09 -9.61
CA ILE A 23 0.49 9.83 -10.30
C ILE A 23 0.20 8.74 -9.26
N SER A 24 -0.91 8.02 -9.45
CA SER A 24 -1.25 6.84 -8.65
C SER A 24 -0.40 5.65 -9.07
N ILE A 25 0.23 5.00 -8.10
CA ILE A 25 1.08 3.83 -8.32
C ILE A 25 0.52 2.66 -7.51
N GLU A 26 0.25 1.57 -8.21
CA GLU A 26 -0.11 0.28 -7.62
C GLU A 26 1.15 -0.58 -7.46
N LEU A 27 1.35 -1.11 -6.26
CA LEU A 27 2.45 -2.01 -5.93
C LEU A 27 1.88 -3.40 -5.69
N LEU A 28 2.27 -4.35 -6.54
CA LEU A 28 1.87 -5.74 -6.45
C LEU A 28 3.01 -6.61 -5.94
N GLN A 29 2.71 -7.45 -4.96
CA GLN A 29 3.60 -8.51 -4.51
C GLN A 29 3.80 -9.51 -5.64
N GLN A 30 5.05 -9.77 -5.98
CA GLN A 30 5.38 -10.83 -6.92
C GLN A 30 5.15 -12.20 -6.27
N GLY A 31 4.44 -13.08 -6.98
CA GLY A 31 4.12 -14.43 -6.50
C GLY A 31 2.86 -14.46 -5.63
N ALA A 32 2.83 -15.40 -4.68
CA ALA A 32 1.68 -15.56 -3.79
C ALA A 32 1.59 -14.40 -2.79
N SER A 33 0.36 -14.10 -2.35
CA SER A 33 0.12 -13.14 -1.27
C SER A 33 0.86 -13.55 -0.01
N LEU A 34 1.54 -12.59 0.62
CA LEU A 34 2.16 -12.82 1.91
C LEU A 34 1.10 -12.92 3.01
N ALA A 35 1.44 -13.56 4.14
CA ALA A 35 0.55 -13.56 5.29
C ALA A 35 0.31 -12.11 5.79
N PRO A 36 -0.91 -11.75 6.20
CA PRO A 36 -1.18 -10.44 6.78
C PRO A 36 -0.26 -10.14 7.97
N ALA A 37 0.38 -8.99 7.95
CA ALA A 37 1.35 -8.57 8.96
C ALA A 37 1.04 -7.17 9.50
N GLU A 38 1.41 -6.93 10.75
CA GLU A 38 1.38 -5.57 11.33
C GLU A 38 2.61 -4.77 10.86
N PRO A 39 2.49 -3.44 10.65
CA PRO A 39 1.28 -2.63 10.89
C PRO A 39 0.26 -2.66 9.74
N TRP A 40 0.58 -3.28 8.60
CA TRP A 40 -0.23 -3.19 7.37
C TRP A 40 -1.67 -3.65 7.55
N LYS A 41 -1.85 -4.73 8.31
CA LYS A 41 -3.16 -5.32 8.60
C LYS A 41 -4.09 -4.34 9.31
N SER A 42 -3.61 -3.60 10.31
CA SER A 42 -4.41 -2.65 11.10
C SER A 42 -4.37 -1.21 10.58
N MET A 43 -3.40 -0.87 9.73
CA MET A 43 -3.21 0.49 9.24
C MET A 43 -4.45 0.96 8.44
N PRO A 44 -5.02 2.14 8.75
CA PRO A 44 -6.13 2.70 7.99
C PRO A 44 -5.65 3.19 6.61
N ASN A 45 -6.59 3.37 5.69
CA ASN A 45 -6.27 4.11 4.47
C ASN A 45 -5.98 5.58 4.83
N THR A 46 -5.11 6.22 4.06
CA THR A 46 -4.79 7.63 4.21
C THR A 46 -5.04 8.38 2.90
N GLY A 47 -5.47 9.63 3.00
CA GLY A 47 -5.76 10.48 1.84
C GLY A 47 -7.09 10.16 1.13
N SER A 48 -7.24 10.78 -0.03
CA SER A 48 -8.38 10.62 -0.95
C SER A 48 -7.90 10.04 -2.28
N TRP A 49 -8.75 9.25 -2.93
CA TRP A 49 -8.47 8.59 -4.20
C TRP A 49 -8.77 9.51 -5.38
#